data_AF-A0A4Y9UEL7-F1
#
_entry.id   AF-A0A4Y9UEL7-F1
#
_cell.length_a   1.000
_cell.length_b   1.000
_cell.length_c   1.000
_cell.angle_alpha   90.00
_cell.angle_beta   90.00
_cell.angle_gamma   90.00
#
_symmetry.space_group_name_H-M   'P 1'
#
loop_
_entity.id
_entity.type
_entity.pdbx_description
1 polymer ?
#
loop_
_entity_poly.entity_id
_entity_poly.type
_entity_poly.pdbx_seq_one_letter_code
_entity_poly.pdbx_strand_id
1 'polypeptide(L)' 'MMIDDQLARAHRNNIQRYRHLLQTSVTEVERQFVERRLSEEQSKLELLIVSFSNEVHHDPFRGPDSRLT' A
#
# COMPACT_ATOMS: atom_id res chain seq x y z
N MET A 1 -9.07 8.09 4.61
CA MET A 1 -10.56 8.02 4.65
C MET A 1 -11.01 6.55 4.62
N MET A 2 -12.31 6.25 4.79
CA MET A 2 -12.84 4.86 4.80
C MET A 2 -12.62 4.07 3.49
N ILE A 3 -12.37 4.77 2.37
CA ILE A 3 -12.04 4.19 1.05
C ILE A 3 -10.63 3.59 1.06
N ASP A 4 -9.67 4.33 1.57
CA ASP A 4 -8.25 3.95 1.57
C ASP A 4 -7.99 2.73 2.47
N ASP A 5 -8.75 2.60 3.56
CA ASP A 5 -8.74 1.44 4.45
C ASP A 5 -9.22 0.15 3.78
N GLN A 6 -10.28 0.25 2.96
CA GLN A 6 -10.80 -0.89 2.21
C GLN A 6 -9.84 -1.28 1.09
N LEU A 7 -9.25 -0.29 0.42
CA LEU A 7 -8.24 -0.50 -0.61
C LEU A 7 -6.98 -1.16 -0.05
N ALA A 8 -6.48 -0.71 1.11
CA ALA A 8 -5.35 -1.31 1.79
C ALA A 8 -5.61 -2.78 2.17
N ARG A 9 -6.82 -3.09 2.66
CA ARG A 9 -7.24 -4.47 2.97
C ARG A 9 -7.31 -5.32 1.70
N ALA A 10 -7.82 -4.78 0.60
CA ALA A 10 -7.87 -5.49 -0.68
C ALA A 10 -6.47 -5.84 -1.19
N HIS A 11 -5.52 -4.91 -1.17
CA HIS A 11 -4.14 -5.17 -1.56
C HIS A 11 -3.48 -6.25 -0.68
N ARG A 12 -3.68 -6.20 0.64
CA ARG A 12 -3.18 -7.23 1.57
C ARG A 12 -3.75 -8.62 1.27
N ASN A 13 -5.06 -8.72 1.00
CA ASN A 13 -5.70 -9.97 0.63
C ASN A 13 -5.17 -10.53 -0.69
N ASN A 14 -4.98 -9.66 -1.70
CA ASN A 14 -4.41 -10.06 -2.99
C ASN A 14 -2.99 -10.59 -2.82
N ILE A 15 -2.15 -9.92 -2.02
CA ILE A 15 -0.79 -10.36 -1.70
C ILE A 15 -0.78 -11.75 -1.06
N GLN A 16 -1.64 -11.99 -0.07
CA GLN A 16 -1.73 -13.29 0.60
C GLN A 16 -2.17 -14.40 -0.36
N ARG A 17 -3.15 -14.11 -1.22
CA ARG A 17 -3.62 -15.03 -2.26
C ARG A 17 -2.53 -15.37 -3.26
N TYR A 18 -1.80 -14.38 -3.78
CA TYR A 18 -0.73 -14.63 -4.75
C TYR A 18 0.43 -15.40 -4.11
N ARG A 19 0.74 -15.16 -2.83
CA ARG A 19 1.70 -15.99 -2.09
C ARG A 19 1.24 -17.44 -1.97
N HIS A 20 -0.03 -17.70 -1.68
CA HIS A 20 -0.57 -19.06 -1.67
C HIS A 20 -0.53 -19.70 -3.05
N LEU A 21 -0.89 -18.95 -4.10
CA LEU A 21 -0.88 -19.46 -5.47
C LEU A 21 0.53 -19.92 -5.89
N LEU A 22 1.58 -19.18 -5.50
CA LEU A 22 2.98 -19.57 -5.74
C LEU A 22 3.45 -20.82 -4.97
N GLN A 23 2.72 -21.22 -3.92
CA GLN A 23 2.96 -22.44 -3.16
C GLN A 23 2.24 -23.66 -3.76
N THR A 24 1.30 -23.44 -4.69
CA THR A 24 0.59 -24.51 -5.39
C THR A 24 1.30 -24.92 -6.69
N SER A 25 0.81 -25.98 -7.32
CA SER A 25 1.28 -26.40 -8.65
C SER A 25 0.78 -25.42 -9.71
N VAL A 26 1.63 -24.45 -10.05
CA VAL A 26 1.43 -23.51 -11.16
C VAL A 26 2.53 -23.69 -12.20
N THR A 27 2.20 -23.46 -13.46
CA THR A 27 3.17 -23.48 -14.56
C THR A 27 4.16 -22.33 -14.44
N GLU A 28 5.29 -22.42 -15.12
CA GLU A 28 6.31 -21.37 -15.12
C GLU A 28 5.77 -20.02 -15.62
N VAL A 29 4.91 -20.05 -16.64
CA VAL A 29 4.27 -18.84 -17.19
C VAL A 29 3.31 -18.21 -16.16
N GLU A 30 2.52 -19.05 -15.48
CA GLU A 30 1.64 -18.58 -14.40
C GLU A 30 2.45 -18.04 -13.22
N ARG A 31 3.54 -18.70 -12.83
CA ARG A 31 4.44 -18.24 -11.78
C ARG A 31 4.97 -16.84 -12.09
N GLN A 32 5.52 -16.62 -13.29
CA GLN A 32 6.04 -15.31 -13.70
C GLN A 32 4.95 -14.22 -13.70
N PHE A 33 3.74 -14.57 -14.15
CA PHE A 33 2.59 -13.67 -14.09
C PHE A 33 2.23 -13.31 -12.64
N VAL A 34 2.15 -14.31 -11.77
CA VAL A 34 1.76 -14.13 -10.36
C VAL A 34 2.83 -13.35 -9.59
N GLU A 35 4.11 -13.60 -9.83
CA GLU A 35 5.22 -12.86 -9.22
C GLU A 35 5.21 -11.38 -9.62
N ARG A 36 4.98 -11.09 -10.91
CA ARG A 36 4.82 -9.71 -11.39
C ARG A 36 3.62 -9.02 -10.71
N ARG A 37 2.46 -9.68 -10.69
CA ARG A 37 1.26 -9.14 -10.03
C ARG A 37 1.45 -8.98 -8.52
N LEU A 38 2.18 -9.88 -7.87
CA LEU A 38 2.51 -9.77 -6.45
C LEU A 38 3.36 -8.53 -6.16
N SER A 39 4.39 -8.26 -6.98
CA SER A 39 5.21 -7.06 -6.86
C SER A 39 4.39 -5.79 -7.06
N GLU A 40 3.51 -5.76 -8.07
CA GLU A 40 2.64 -4.61 -8.31
C GLU A 40 1.69 -4.31 -7.14
N GLU A 41 1.08 -5.33 -6.52
CA GLU A 41 0.20 -5.13 -5.36
C GLU A 41 0.99 -4.66 -4.12
N GLN A 42 2.23 -5.13 -3.93
CA GLN A 42 3.10 -4.65 -2.85
C GLN A 42 3.44 -3.17 -3.04
N SER A 43 3.85 -2.75 -4.23
CA SER A 43 4.15 -1.34 -4.53
C SER A 43 2.93 -0.44 -4.36
N LYS A 44 1.74 -0.88 -4.79
CA LYS A 44 0.49 -0.12 -4.58
C LYS A 44 0.16 0.06 -3.10
N LEU A 45 0.34 -1.00 -2.29
CA LEU A 45 0.12 -0.93 -0.85
C LEU A 45 1.14 0.02 -0.17
N GLU A 46 2.40 -0.03 -0.58
CA GLU A 46 3.45 0.85 -0.06
C GLU A 46 3.16 2.32 -0.39
N LEU A 47 2.82 2.62 -1.65
CA LEU A 47 2.42 3.96 -2.06
C LEU A 47 1.22 4.47 -1.27
N LEU A 48 0.22 3.61 -1.04
CA LEU A 48 -0.95 3.96 -0.24
C LEU A 48 -0.54 4.33 1.20
N ILE A 49 0.32 3.54 1.83
CA ILE A 49 0.83 3.82 3.20
C ILE A 49 1.61 5.13 3.26
N VAL A 50 2.45 5.40 2.25
CA VAL A 50 3.21 6.66 2.16
C VAL A 50 2.27 7.85 1.98
N SER A 51 1.28 7.74 1.09
CA SER A 51 0.25 8.77 0.89
C SER A 51 -0.52 9.06 2.17
N PHE A 52 -0.94 8.02 2.90
CA PHE A 52 -1.57 8.19 4.22
C PHE A 52 -0.68 8.91 5.22
N SER A 53 0.61 8.57 5.27
CA SER A 53 1.56 9.17 6.22
C SER A 53 1.81 10.65 5.92
N ASN A 54 1.80 11.03 4.64
CA ASN A 54 1.94 12.41 4.20
C ASN A 54 0.70 13.26 4.54
N GLU A 55 -0.51 12.70 4.51
CA GLU A 55 -1.73 13.40 4.94
C GLU A 55 -1.74 13.69 6.45
N VAL A 56 -1.20 12.78 7.27
CA VAL A 56 -1.13 12.94 8.73
C VAL A 56 -0.11 14.02 9.16
N HIS A 57 0.84 14.38 8.30
CA HIS A 57 1.85 15.42 8.57
C HIS A 57 1.44 16.84 8.17
N HIS A 58 0.24 17.06 7.61
CA HIS A 58 -0.27 18.41 7.38
C HIS A 58 -0.79 18.98 8.71
N ASP A 59 0.11 19.48 9.55
CA ASP A 59 -0.22 20.27 10.73
C ASP A 59 -0.76 21.64 10.26
N PRO A 60 -2.09 21.89 10.31
CA PRO A 60 -2.66 23.19 9.93
C PRO A 60 -2.45 24.24 11.03
N PHE A 61 -1.93 23.83 12.20
CA PHE A 61 -1.83 24.64 13.42
C PHE A 61 -0.40 25.10 13.73
N ARG A 62 0.59 24.80 12.88
CA ARG A 62 1.89 25.51 12.94
C ARG A 62 1.72 26.92 12.39
N GLY A 63 1.02 27.75 13.15
CA GLY A 63 0.98 29.18 12.95
C GLY A 63 2.40 29.75 12.96
N PRO A 64 2.66 30.88 12.26
CA PRO A 64 3.92 31.58 12.37
C PRO A 64 4.05 32.03 13.83
N ASP A 65 4.84 31.29 14.60
CA ASP A 65 5.09 31.69 15.98
C ASP A 65 5.70 33.08 15.94
N SER A 66 4.95 33.95 16.56
CA SER A 66 5.02 35.37 16.32
C SER A 66 6.29 35.89 16.96
N ARG A 67 7.00 36.71 16.20
CA ARG A 67 7.85 37.76 16.76
C ARG A 67 7.10 38.40 17.94
N LEU A 68 7.70 38.38 19.13
CA LEU A 68 7.64 39.36 20.23
C LEU A 68 7.70 38.64 21.59
N THR A 69 8.89 38.61 22.20
CA THR A 69 9.27 39.34 23.43
C THR A 69 10.76 39.14 23.67
#